data_AF-A0A6B3I6J2-F1
#
_entry.id   AF-A0A6B3I6J2-F1
#
_cell.length_a   1.000
_cell.length_b   1.000
_cell.length_c   1.000
_cell.angle_alpha   90.00
_cell.angle_beta   90.00
_cell.angle_gamma   90.00
#
_symmetry.space_group_name_H-M   'P 1'
#
loop_
_entity.id
_entity.type
_entity.pdbx_description
1 polymer ?
#
loop_
_entity_poly.entity_id
_entity_poly.type
_entity_poly.pdbx_seq_one_letter_code
_entity_poly.pdbx_strand_id
1 'polypeptide(L)'
;AEVSADPQAGVYPELTKLARRDAGDKLAVGRADAPVVLIEYADFKCGYCGKFARDTEPELIKEYVEDGTLRIEWRNFPIFGEESENAARASWAAGQQDRFWEFHAAAYAEGAKEKGFGKDRVKALAQEAGVEDLARFMKDLDGPDARAAVAKDQE
;
A
#
# COMPACT_ATOMS: atom_id res chain seq x y z
N ALA A 1 -24.07 -24.55 12.55
CA ALA A 1 -22.78 -24.89 11.92
C ALA A 1 -21.71 -24.50 12.94
N GLU A 2 -20.95 -25.47 13.44
CA GLU A 2 -19.90 -25.23 14.42
C GLU A 2 -18.78 -24.43 13.75
N VAL A 3 -18.50 -23.23 14.28
CA VAL A 3 -17.32 -22.48 13.90
C VAL A 3 -16.15 -23.21 14.54
N SER A 4 -15.37 -23.90 13.71
CA SER A 4 -14.14 -24.57 14.13
C SER A 4 -13.22 -23.56 14.83
N ALA A 5 -12.73 -23.90 16.03
CA ALA A 5 -11.74 -23.11 16.76
C ALA A 5 -10.30 -23.34 16.25
N ASP A 6 -10.13 -24.16 15.21
CA ASP A 6 -8.86 -24.35 14.54
C ASP A 6 -8.67 -23.22 13.51
N PRO A 7 -7.69 -22.31 13.70
CA PRO A 7 -7.42 -21.21 12.78
C PRO A 7 -7.03 -21.67 11.37
N GLN A 8 -6.64 -22.94 11.21
CA GLN A 8 -6.27 -23.55 9.94
C GLN A 8 -7.44 -24.30 9.29
N ALA A 9 -8.50 -24.60 10.04
CA ALA A 9 -9.69 -25.27 9.54
C ALA A 9 -10.60 -24.28 8.80
N GLY A 10 -10.14 -23.81 7.64
CA GLY A 10 -10.95 -22.96 6.75
C GLY A 10 -10.16 -22.01 5.88
N VAL A 11 -8.87 -21.80 6.16
CA VAL A 11 -8.01 -21.01 5.27
C VAL A 11 -7.55 -21.93 4.14
N TYR A 12 -7.98 -21.64 2.91
CA TYR A 12 -7.46 -22.31 1.72
C TYR A 12 -5.93 -22.23 1.75
N PRO A 13 -5.18 -23.35 1.82
CA PRO A 13 -3.72 -23.33 1.95
C PRO A 13 -3.03 -22.47 0.89
N GLU A 14 -3.63 -22.37 -0.29
CA GLU A 14 -3.18 -21.51 -1.38
C GLU A 14 -3.22 -20.01 -1.04
N LEU A 15 -4.21 -19.53 -0.29
CA LEU A 15 -4.28 -18.12 0.11
C LEU A 15 -3.17 -17.74 1.09
N THR A 16 -2.73 -18.67 1.94
CA THR A 16 -1.60 -18.42 2.86
C THR A 16 -0.29 -18.16 2.12
N LYS A 17 -0.15 -18.69 0.89
CA LYS A 17 1.03 -18.47 0.04
C LYS A 17 1.05 -17.07 -0.58
N LEU A 18 -0.07 -16.34 -0.56
CA LEU A 18 -0.09 -14.98 -1.09
C LEU A 18 0.68 -14.03 -0.18
N ALA A 19 0.63 -14.20 1.15
CA ALA A 19 1.35 -13.32 2.07
C ALA A 19 2.86 -13.41 1.83
N ARG A 20 3.49 -12.27 1.50
CA ARG A 20 4.92 -12.22 1.14
C ARG A 20 5.79 -12.50 2.35
N ARG A 21 5.45 -11.93 3.51
CA ARG A 21 6.22 -12.01 4.75
C ARG A 21 7.69 -11.62 4.57
N ASP A 22 7.95 -10.69 3.66
CA ASP A 22 9.29 -10.17 3.41
C ASP A 22 9.56 -8.97 4.32
N ALA A 23 10.58 -9.09 5.17
CA ALA A 23 11.00 -8.01 6.06
C ALA A 23 11.54 -6.78 5.30
N GLY A 24 11.93 -6.94 4.03
CA GLY A 24 12.37 -5.86 3.16
C GLY A 24 11.25 -5.21 2.34
N ASP A 25 10.00 -5.69 2.44
CA ASP A 25 8.89 -5.12 1.66
C ASP A 25 8.58 -3.69 2.12
N LYS A 26 8.85 -2.73 1.23
CA LYS A 26 8.66 -1.30 1.46
C LYS A 26 7.20 -0.89 1.49
N LEU A 27 6.31 -1.73 0.99
CA LEU A 27 4.87 -1.53 0.91
C LEU A 27 4.14 -2.27 2.04
N ALA A 28 4.87 -2.71 3.07
CA ALA A 28 4.30 -3.37 4.23
C ALA A 28 4.61 -2.64 5.53
N VAL A 29 3.77 -2.85 6.54
CA VAL A 29 4.01 -2.42 7.92
C VAL A 29 3.74 -3.58 8.87
N GLY A 30 4.50 -3.65 9.96
CA GLY A 30 4.46 -4.76 10.90
C GLY A 30 5.49 -5.84 10.62
N ARG A 31 5.78 -6.64 11.64
CA ARG A 31 6.81 -7.68 11.62
C ARG A 31 6.48 -8.78 10.61
N ALA A 32 7.49 -9.26 9.88
CA ALA A 32 7.34 -10.28 8.84
C ALA A 32 6.75 -11.62 9.38
N ASP A 33 7.03 -11.93 10.64
CA ASP A 33 6.57 -13.11 11.38
C ASP A 33 5.30 -12.86 12.20
N ALA A 34 4.55 -11.78 11.94
CA ALA A 34 3.28 -11.52 12.61
C ALA A 34 2.31 -12.70 12.40
N PRO A 35 1.57 -13.14 13.42
CA PRO A 35 0.68 -14.30 13.29
C PRO A 35 -0.44 -14.06 12.27
N VAL A 36 -0.88 -12.82 12.07
CA VAL A 36 -1.92 -12.43 11.11
C VAL A 36 -1.34 -11.51 10.02
N VAL A 37 -1.74 -11.74 8.77
CA VAL A 37 -1.42 -10.87 7.64
C VAL A 37 -2.71 -10.39 6.98
N LEU A 38 -2.87 -9.08 6.85
CA LEU A 38 -3.86 -8.44 6.00
C LEU A 38 -3.18 -8.07 4.68
N ILE A 39 -3.67 -8.63 3.58
CA ILE A 39 -3.25 -8.23 2.23
C ILE A 39 -4.28 -7.25 1.70
N GLU A 40 -3.89 -6.01 1.47
CA GLU A 40 -4.77 -4.97 0.95
C GLU A 40 -4.48 -4.72 -0.53
N TYR A 41 -5.48 -4.96 -1.37
CA TYR A 41 -5.47 -4.54 -2.78
C TYR A 41 -6.30 -3.26 -2.90
N ALA A 42 -5.67 -2.16 -3.32
CA ALA A 42 -6.35 -0.88 -3.32
C ALA A 42 -5.84 0.09 -4.39
N ASP A 43 -6.66 1.11 -4.63
CA ASP A 43 -6.48 2.14 -5.64
C ASP A 43 -6.62 3.53 -5.01
N PHE A 44 -5.66 4.43 -5.26
CA PHE A 44 -5.63 5.79 -4.72
C PHE A 44 -6.83 6.67 -5.14
N LYS A 45 -7.52 6.34 -6.23
CA LYS A 45 -8.76 7.02 -6.66
C LYS A 45 -10.01 6.44 -6.02
N CYS A 46 -9.95 5.25 -5.41
CA CYS A 46 -11.12 4.64 -4.78
C CYS A 46 -11.52 5.39 -3.50
N GLY A 47 -12.75 5.90 -3.46
CA GLY A 47 -13.27 6.61 -2.29
C GLY A 47 -13.36 5.73 -1.03
N TYR A 48 -13.65 4.43 -1.19
CA TYR A 48 -13.73 3.50 -0.07
C TYR A 48 -12.36 3.10 0.46
N CYS A 49 -11.36 2.91 -0.41
CA CYS A 49 -9.97 2.70 0.02
C CYS A 49 -9.49 3.91 0.83
N GLY A 50 -9.75 5.14 0.34
CA GLY A 50 -9.42 6.34 1.11
C GLY A 50 -10.14 6.41 2.45
N LYS A 51 -11.40 6.00 2.53
CA LYS A 51 -12.13 5.93 3.81
C LYS A 51 -11.47 4.92 4.77
N PHE A 52 -11.11 3.74 4.28
CA PHE A 52 -10.42 2.73 5.08
C PHE A 52 -9.07 3.26 5.61
N ALA A 53 -8.25 3.85 4.74
CA ALA A 53 -6.96 4.43 5.08
C ALA A 53 -7.06 5.55 6.14
N ARG A 54 -8.16 6.32 6.14
CA ARG A 54 -8.36 7.41 7.11
C ARG A 54 -9.00 6.97 8.42
N ASP A 55 -9.95 6.03 8.36
CA ASP A 55 -10.85 5.75 9.49
C ASP A 55 -10.59 4.39 10.16
N THR A 56 -9.91 3.45 9.49
CA THR A 56 -9.76 2.06 9.98
C THR A 56 -8.30 1.63 10.05
N GLU A 57 -7.51 1.86 9.01
CA GLU A 57 -6.09 1.51 8.98
C GLU A 57 -5.30 2.06 10.19
N PRO A 58 -5.48 3.33 10.62
CA PRO A 58 -4.71 3.85 11.75
C PRO A 58 -4.99 3.13 13.07
N GLU A 59 -6.24 2.71 13.30
CA GLU A 59 -6.60 1.92 14.50
C GLU A 59 -6.05 0.49 14.41
N LEU A 60 -6.07 -0.14 13.22
CA LEU A 60 -5.44 -1.44 13.02
C LEU A 60 -3.93 -1.39 13.26
N ILE A 61 -3.27 -0.32 12.81
CA ILE A 61 -1.85 -0.12 13.02
C ILE A 61 -1.57 -0.01 14.52
N LYS A 62 -2.26 0.90 15.20
CA LYS A 62 -2.08 1.18 16.62
C LYS A 62 -2.39 -0.03 17.50
N GLU A 63 -3.48 -0.74 17.25
CA GLU A 63 -3.89 -1.85 18.11
C GLU A 63 -3.11 -3.13 17.84
N TYR A 64 -2.85 -3.46 16.56
CA TYR A 64 -2.37 -4.80 16.20
C TYR A 64 -1.03 -4.81 15.47
N VAL A 65 -0.66 -3.75 14.76
CA VAL A 65 0.66 -3.72 14.10
C VAL A 65 1.75 -3.39 15.11
N GLU A 66 1.50 -2.42 15.98
CA GLU A 66 2.44 -2.00 17.04
C GLU A 66 2.65 -3.09 18.10
N ASP A 67 1.63 -3.90 18.42
CA ASP A 67 1.75 -5.02 19.36
C ASP A 67 2.38 -6.29 18.73
N GLY A 68 2.55 -6.29 17.40
CA GLY A 68 3.15 -7.36 16.62
C GLY A 68 2.21 -8.48 16.18
N THR A 69 0.90 -8.35 16.40
CA THR A 69 -0.12 -9.33 16.01
C THR A 69 -0.41 -9.30 14.51
N LEU A 70 -0.41 -8.12 13.90
CA LEU A 70 -0.81 -7.88 12.52
C LEU A 70 0.37 -7.36 11.69
N ARG A 71 0.41 -7.84 10.45
CA ARG A 71 1.15 -7.23 9.35
C ARG A 71 0.18 -6.84 8.24
N ILE A 72 0.34 -5.64 7.70
CA ILE A 72 -0.42 -5.17 6.54
C ILE A 72 0.53 -5.15 5.35
N GLU A 73 0.14 -5.78 4.24
CA GLU A 73 0.87 -5.81 2.98
C GLU A 73 0.02 -5.15 1.89
N TRP A 74 0.49 -4.01 1.39
CA TRP A 74 -0.17 -3.29 0.31
C TRP A 74 0.12 -3.90 -1.06
N ARG A 75 -0.89 -3.91 -1.93
CA ARG A 75 -0.82 -4.24 -3.36
C ARG A 75 -1.53 -3.18 -4.17
N ASN A 76 -0.81 -2.62 -5.13
CA ASN A 76 -1.36 -1.66 -6.05
C ASN A 76 -2.35 -2.35 -7.00
N PHE A 77 -3.59 -1.88 -6.99
CA PHE A 77 -4.63 -2.40 -7.90
C PHE A 77 -5.32 -1.24 -8.64
N PRO A 78 -4.59 -0.53 -9.53
CA PRO A 78 -5.13 0.62 -10.25
C PRO A 78 -6.18 0.21 -11.28
N ILE A 79 -7.43 0.63 -11.09
CA ILE A 79 -8.58 0.30 -11.93
C ILE A 79 -9.33 1.53 -12.48
N PHE A 80 -9.03 2.75 -12.01
CA PHE A 80 -9.67 3.98 -12.51
C PHE A 80 -8.86 4.74 -13.57
N GLY A 81 -7.93 4.05 -14.25
CA GLY A 81 -7.20 4.57 -15.40
C GLY A 81 -5.87 5.25 -15.06
N GLU A 82 -5.43 6.16 -15.91
CA GLU A 82 -4.05 6.69 -15.89
C GLU A 82 -3.66 7.37 -14.58
N GLU A 83 -4.57 8.10 -13.94
CA GLU A 83 -4.26 8.72 -12.66
C GLU A 83 -4.06 7.70 -11.53
N SER A 84 -4.81 6.59 -11.53
CA SER A 84 -4.59 5.49 -10.60
C SER A 84 -3.25 4.82 -10.83
N GLU A 85 -2.90 4.57 -12.09
CA GLU A 85 -1.59 4.02 -12.49
C GLU A 85 -0.43 4.95 -12.08
N ASN A 86 -0.61 6.27 -12.21
CA ASN A 86 0.38 7.24 -11.78
C ASN A 86 0.55 7.22 -10.26
N ALA A 87 -0.55 7.18 -9.50
CA ALA A 87 -0.50 7.13 -8.04
C ALA A 87 0.13 5.82 -7.52
N ALA A 88 -0.20 4.69 -8.13
CA ALA A 88 0.38 3.38 -7.82
C ALA A 88 1.90 3.34 -8.04
N ARG A 89 2.37 3.85 -9.19
CA ARG A 89 3.81 3.93 -9.48
C ARG A 89 4.52 4.94 -8.57
N ALA A 90 3.84 6.03 -8.24
CA ALA A 90 4.35 7.03 -7.30
C ALA A 90 4.51 6.47 -5.89
N SER A 91 3.53 5.71 -5.37
CA SER A 91 3.63 5.10 -4.05
C SER A 91 4.80 4.11 -3.99
N TRP A 92 4.97 3.29 -5.03
CA TRP A 92 6.11 2.40 -5.15
C TRP A 92 7.44 3.18 -5.16
N ALA A 93 7.56 4.24 -5.96
CA ALA A 93 8.75 5.07 -6.02
C ALA A 93 9.08 5.76 -4.68
N ALA A 94 8.06 6.15 -3.90
CA ALA A 94 8.25 6.65 -2.53
C ALA A 94 8.75 5.53 -1.60
N GLY A 95 8.26 4.29 -1.76
CA GLY A 95 8.75 3.11 -1.05
C GLY A 95 10.24 2.83 -1.29
N GLN A 96 10.76 3.11 -2.48
CA GLN A 96 12.20 2.99 -2.79
C GLN A 96 13.09 3.97 -2.00
N GLN A 97 12.48 4.90 -1.27
CA GLN A 97 13.10 5.85 -0.36
C GLN A 97 12.49 5.78 1.05
N ASP A 98 11.89 4.64 1.43
CA ASP A 98 11.30 4.39 2.75
C ASP A 98 10.18 5.36 3.15
N ARG A 99 9.46 5.93 2.17
CA ARG A 99 8.35 6.88 2.37
C ARG A 99 7.01 6.40 1.83
N PHE A 100 6.83 5.10 1.67
CA PHE A 100 5.58 4.55 1.15
C PHE A 100 4.38 4.96 2.01
N TRP A 101 4.43 4.75 3.33
CA TRP A 101 3.28 4.97 4.22
C TRP A 101 2.96 6.44 4.42
N GLU A 102 3.97 7.32 4.41
CA GLU A 102 3.77 8.77 4.43
C GLU A 102 3.16 9.25 3.10
N PHE A 103 3.59 8.71 1.96
CA PHE A 103 2.98 8.99 0.67
C PHE A 103 1.54 8.47 0.61
N HIS A 104 1.31 7.25 1.11
CA HIS A 104 0.00 6.62 1.21
C HIS A 104 -0.99 7.51 1.97
N ALA A 105 -0.60 7.94 3.17
CA ALA A 105 -1.42 8.84 4.00
C ALA A 105 -1.70 10.17 3.29
N ALA A 106 -0.69 10.79 2.66
CA ALA A 106 -0.86 12.05 1.93
C ALA A 106 -1.76 11.90 0.70
N ALA A 107 -1.63 10.80 -0.05
CA ALA A 107 -2.43 10.51 -1.24
C ALA A 107 -3.89 10.18 -0.90
N TYR A 108 -4.14 9.62 0.29
CA TYR A 108 -5.48 9.34 0.80
C TYR A 108 -6.07 10.42 1.72
N ALA A 109 -5.36 11.52 1.96
CA ALA A 109 -5.91 12.63 2.75
C ALA A 109 -7.24 13.14 2.16
N GLU A 110 -8.10 13.70 3.01
CA GLU A 110 -9.40 14.21 2.59
C GLU A 110 -9.22 15.28 1.48
N GLY A 111 -9.96 15.14 0.37
CA GLY A 111 -9.84 16.04 -0.78
C GLY A 111 -8.61 15.81 -1.68
N ALA A 112 -7.74 14.84 -1.39
CA ALA A 112 -6.52 14.60 -2.17
C ALA A 112 -6.83 14.06 -3.58
N LYS A 113 -7.74 13.10 -3.70
CA LYS A 113 -8.07 12.44 -4.98
C LYS A 113 -8.71 13.39 -6.00
N GLU A 114 -9.45 14.40 -5.52
CA GLU A 114 -10.12 15.43 -6.31
C GLU A 114 -9.11 16.35 -7.01
N LYS A 115 -7.91 16.47 -6.44
CA LYS A 115 -6.78 17.20 -7.03
C LYS A 115 -6.04 16.40 -8.11
N GLY A 116 -6.40 15.13 -8.31
CA GLY A 116 -5.79 14.26 -9.30
C GLY A 116 -4.44 13.68 -8.86
N PHE A 117 -3.85 12.90 -9.77
CA PHE A 117 -2.54 12.25 -9.60
C PHE A 117 -1.68 12.40 -10.86
N GLY A 118 -1.75 13.58 -11.50
CA GLY A 118 -0.77 13.97 -12.52
C GLY A 118 0.64 14.14 -11.95
N LYS A 119 1.66 14.17 -12.82
CA LYS A 119 3.09 14.19 -12.45
C LYS A 119 3.44 15.25 -11.39
N ASP A 120 2.99 16.49 -11.58
CA ASP A 120 3.27 17.56 -10.62
C ASP A 120 2.62 17.31 -9.26
N ARG A 121 1.43 16.70 -9.25
CA ARG A 121 0.71 16.41 -8.00
C ARG A 121 1.36 15.27 -7.23
N VAL A 122 1.75 14.19 -7.90
CA VAL A 122 2.45 13.07 -7.24
C VAL A 122 3.84 13.50 -6.73
N LYS A 123 4.53 14.40 -7.43
CA LYS A 123 5.77 15.00 -6.93
C LYS A 123 5.54 15.85 -5.68
N ALA A 124 4.46 16.65 -5.65
CA ALA A 124 4.11 17.43 -4.48
C ALA A 124 3.73 16.55 -3.28
N LEU A 125 3.00 15.46 -3.51
CA LEU A 125 2.69 14.45 -2.49
C LEU A 125 3.96 13.78 -1.96
N ALA A 126 4.91 13.42 -2.83
CA ALA A 126 6.19 12.88 -2.41
C ALA A 126 6.99 13.86 -1.53
N GLN A 127 6.98 15.15 -1.88
CA GLN A 127 7.59 16.18 -1.04
C GLN A 127 6.91 16.29 0.33
N GLU A 128 5.58 16.27 0.37
CA GLU A 128 4.79 16.28 1.61
C GLU A 128 5.07 15.05 2.48
N ALA A 129 5.27 13.89 1.84
CA ALA A 129 5.65 12.64 2.48
C ALA A 129 7.12 12.59 2.95
N GLY A 130 7.92 13.64 2.71
CA GLY A 130 9.31 13.68 3.13
C GLY A 130 10.26 12.82 2.27
N VAL A 131 9.92 12.60 1.00
CA VAL A 131 10.85 12.01 0.02
C VAL A 131 11.99 13.01 -0.25
N GLU A 132 13.22 12.60 0.06
CA GLU A 132 14.39 13.48 -0.01
C GLU A 132 14.86 13.71 -1.46
N ASP A 133 14.98 12.65 -2.25
CA ASP A 133 15.43 12.74 -3.64
C ASP A 133 14.23 12.71 -4.60
N LEU A 134 13.64 13.88 -4.82
CA LEU A 134 12.53 14.05 -5.75
C LEU A 134 12.92 13.82 -7.22
N ALA A 135 14.21 13.94 -7.57
CA ALA A 135 14.66 13.67 -8.93
C ALA A 135 14.70 12.17 -9.20
N ARG A 136 15.26 11.39 -8.26
CA ARG A 136 15.20 9.94 -8.26
C ARG A 136 13.75 9.44 -8.22
N PHE A 137 12.92 10.00 -7.35
CA PHE A 137 11.49 9.66 -7.27
C PHE A 137 10.80 9.74 -8.64
N MET A 138 10.96 10.86 -9.36
CA MET A 138 10.34 11.03 -10.67
C MET A 138 10.91 10.05 -11.71
N LYS A 139 12.22 9.78 -11.65
CA LYS A 139 12.86 8.79 -12.52
C LYS A 139 12.34 7.37 -12.26
N ASP A 140 12.24 6.97 -10.99
CA ASP A 140 11.79 5.65 -10.56
C ASP A 140 10.31 5.44 -10.93
N LEU A 141 9.46 6.45 -10.69
CA LEU A 141 8.04 6.46 -11.08
C LEU A 141 7.84 6.22 -12.59
N ASP A 142 8.61 6.92 -13.43
CA ASP A 142 8.50 6.80 -14.89
C ASP A 142 9.14 5.52 -15.45
N GLY A 143 9.97 4.87 -14.62
CA GLY A 143 10.82 3.74 -14.97
C GLY A 143 10.07 2.42 -15.19
N PRO A 144 10.77 1.41 -15.77
CA PRO A 144 10.19 0.09 -16.00
C PRO A 144 9.93 -0.67 -14.70
N ASP A 145 10.74 -0.45 -13.66
CA ASP A 145 10.64 -1.19 -12.39
C ASP A 145 9.33 -0.88 -11.66
N ALA A 146 8.90 0.40 -11.64
CA ALA A 146 7.61 0.78 -11.07
C ALA A 146 6.44 0.12 -11.80
N ARG A 147 6.51 0.04 -13.14
CA ARG A 147 5.47 -0.62 -13.95
C ARG A 147 5.43 -2.12 -13.68
N ALA A 148 6.60 -2.76 -13.60
CA ALA A 148 6.71 -4.18 -13.31
C ALA A 148 6.20 -4.50 -11.90
N ALA A 149 6.50 -3.65 -10.91
CA ALA A 149 6.00 -3.80 -9.55
C ALA A 149 4.48 -3.71 -9.48
N VAL A 150 3.87 -2.69 -10.11
CA VAL A 150 2.42 -2.54 -10.16
C VAL A 150 1.75 -3.69 -10.92
N ALA A 151 2.31 -4.13 -12.06
CA ALA A 151 1.76 -5.26 -12.80
C ALA A 151 1.81 -6.56 -11.99
N LYS A 152 2.90 -6.80 -11.25
CA LYS A 152 3.05 -7.97 -10.37
C LYS A 152 2.00 -7.99 -9.24
N ASP A 153 1.55 -6.83 -8.78
CA ASP A 153 0.49 -6.74 -7.76
C ASP A 153 -0.89 -7.14 -8.31
N GLN A 154 -1.07 -7.17 -9.64
CA GLN A 154 -2.35 -7.48 -10.31
C GLN A 154 -2.48 -8.95 -10.73
N GLU A 155 -1.42 -9.76 -10.57
CA GLU A 155 -1.39 -11.22 -10.84
C GLU A 155 -1.91 -12.04 -9.64
#